data_AF-A0A7X6GH06-F1
#
_entry.id   AF-A0A7X6GH06-F1
#
_cell.length_a   1.000
_cell.length_b   1.000
_cell.length_c   1.000
_cell.angle_alpha   90.00
_cell.angle_beta   90.00
_cell.angle_gamma   90.00
#
_symmetry.space_group_name_H-M   'P 1'
#
loop_
_entity.id
_entity.type
_entity.pdbx_description
1 polymer ?
#
loop_
_entity_poly.entity_id
_entity_poly.type
_entity_poly.pdbx_seq_one_letter_code
_entity_poly.pdbx_strand_id
1 'polypeptide(L)'
;MSDRKPRSRRTVRKTSQEDLISKFESGAGVSKKSQQMLDDLKQRDKSKESDVHDDPLFKTSSEIDRVLVDYIQPQPDNPRYLPVKFVRGTDSSDTKLLTNCVVCEKGLLENRLEKSNPRYNSVQREIEEIRGLAETLKHSELVHPITVWRKNMADYPIVSGHRRYYAIRFLYGGLIKVKVKIYAEKPKNLNVLRHIENFSRNDLALPDALESYSNAVLEIEALEGGVVKEGRASVIQSYLGLGKTSYYRYEKIYEFIDDVMPLAKDNIVVSLKAIYAEIKAAEKHGRDAVITYLRELKESGKFKKFDTPKPKVGRKKSFIKLPRIEVNQATAVERLLKEDVTKLDIGIDWSKVDYKNPAEVESIVKTVVQALAK
;
A
#
# COMPACT_ATOMS: atom_id res chain seq x y z
N MET A 1 -27.22 -73.80 49.61
CA MET A 1 -27.62 -72.42 49.29
C MET A 1 -27.31 -71.56 50.50
N SER A 2 -26.35 -70.63 50.40
CA SER A 2 -26.00 -69.72 51.49
C SER A 2 -25.68 -68.34 50.93
N ASP A 3 -26.62 -67.41 51.11
CA ASP A 3 -26.54 -66.03 50.64
C ASP A 3 -25.46 -65.22 51.37
N ARG A 4 -24.55 -64.61 50.61
CA ARG A 4 -23.57 -63.64 51.11
C ARG A 4 -24.20 -62.24 51.15
N LYS A 5 -24.29 -61.64 52.34
CA LYS A 5 -24.64 -60.21 52.53
C LYS A 5 -23.57 -59.29 51.92
N PRO A 6 -23.94 -58.16 51.29
CA PRO A 6 -22.98 -57.19 50.76
C PRO A 6 -22.39 -56.34 51.90
N ARG A 7 -21.08 -56.09 51.83
CA ARG A 7 -20.35 -55.19 52.73
C ARG A 7 -20.80 -53.74 52.50
N SER A 8 -21.31 -53.11 53.55
CA SER A 8 -21.60 -51.67 53.61
C SER A 8 -20.31 -50.86 53.41
N ARG A 9 -20.25 -50.04 52.35
CA ARG A 9 -19.21 -49.04 52.14
C ARG A 9 -19.39 -47.91 53.17
N ARG A 10 -18.39 -47.73 54.03
CA ARG A 10 -18.27 -46.59 54.93
C ARG A 10 -18.21 -45.31 54.08
N THR A 11 -19.26 -44.50 54.11
CA THR A 11 -19.29 -43.19 53.48
C THR A 11 -18.26 -42.29 54.16
N VAL A 12 -17.25 -41.87 53.39
CA VAL A 12 -16.25 -40.89 53.82
C VAL A 12 -16.98 -39.60 54.15
N ARG A 13 -16.83 -39.10 55.39
CA ARG A 13 -17.34 -37.79 55.78
C ARG A 13 -16.61 -36.73 54.95
N LYS A 14 -17.36 -35.99 54.12
CA LYS A 14 -16.86 -34.83 53.39
C LYS A 14 -16.26 -33.82 54.37
N THR A 15 -15.09 -33.31 54.04
CA THR A 15 -14.41 -32.27 54.82
C THR A 15 -15.06 -30.92 54.55
N SER A 16 -14.99 -30.00 55.52
CA SER A 16 -15.66 -28.69 55.49
C SER A 16 -15.29 -27.81 54.27
N GLN A 17 -14.15 -28.06 53.63
CA GLN A 17 -13.73 -27.39 52.39
C GLN A 17 -14.48 -27.89 51.16
N GLU A 18 -14.79 -29.18 51.04
CA GLU A 18 -15.56 -29.72 49.91
C GLU A 18 -17.00 -29.24 49.93
N ASP A 19 -17.58 -29.06 51.13
CA ASP A 19 -18.91 -28.46 51.31
C ASP A 19 -18.93 -26.96 51.01
N LEU A 20 -17.82 -26.24 51.20
CA LEU A 20 -17.71 -24.82 50.84
C LEU A 20 -17.58 -24.65 49.31
N ILE A 21 -16.79 -25.51 48.67
CA ILE A 21 -16.63 -25.53 47.21
C ILE A 21 -17.97 -25.90 46.55
N SER A 22 -18.67 -26.92 47.06
CA SER A 22 -19.99 -27.29 46.53
C SER A 22 -21.05 -26.21 46.78
N LYS A 23 -20.97 -25.46 47.89
CA LYS A 23 -21.86 -24.31 48.16
C LYS A 23 -21.59 -23.12 47.24
N PHE A 24 -20.34 -22.89 46.85
CA PHE A 24 -19.97 -21.88 45.86
C PHE A 24 -20.39 -22.29 44.45
N GLU A 25 -20.16 -23.54 44.05
CA GLU A 25 -20.55 -24.08 42.74
C GLU A 25 -22.07 -24.18 42.56
N SER A 26 -22.82 -24.45 43.63
CA SER A 26 -24.29 -24.48 43.61
C SER A 26 -24.95 -23.10 43.76
N GLY A 27 -24.17 -22.03 43.95
CA GLY A 27 -24.69 -20.67 44.10
C GLY A 27 -25.53 -20.45 45.37
N ALA A 28 -25.38 -21.31 46.39
CA ALA A 28 -26.24 -21.37 47.58
C ALA A 28 -26.08 -20.18 48.57
N GLY A 29 -25.43 -19.08 48.16
CA GLY A 29 -25.31 -17.83 48.91
C GLY A 29 -25.69 -16.58 48.11
N VAL A 30 -26.14 -16.74 46.86
CA VAL A 30 -26.52 -15.63 45.99
C VAL A 30 -28.03 -15.43 46.12
N SER A 31 -28.49 -14.22 46.45
CA SER A 31 -29.94 -13.98 46.60
C SER A 31 -30.67 -14.36 45.31
N LYS A 32 -31.89 -14.91 45.42
CA LYS A 32 -32.71 -15.26 44.24
C LYS A 32 -32.84 -14.10 43.25
N LYS A 33 -32.87 -12.86 43.76
CA LYS A 33 -32.93 -11.63 42.97
C LYS A 33 -31.65 -11.40 42.16
N SER A 34 -30.48 -11.75 42.70
CA SER A 34 -29.19 -11.63 42.04
C SER A 34 -28.97 -12.72 41.01
N GLN A 35 -29.47 -13.95 41.24
CA GLN A 35 -29.50 -15.01 40.23
C GLN A 35 -30.40 -14.63 39.06
N GLN A 36 -31.62 -14.15 39.33
CA GLN A 36 -32.51 -13.63 38.29
C GLN A 36 -31.89 -12.46 37.53
N MET A 37 -31.22 -11.53 38.20
CA MET A 37 -30.57 -10.40 37.53
C MET A 37 -29.40 -10.85 36.64
N LEU A 38 -28.65 -11.89 37.04
CA LEU A 38 -27.58 -12.48 36.25
C LEU A 38 -28.12 -13.25 35.04
N ASP A 39 -29.21 -14.00 35.23
CA ASP A 39 -29.87 -14.73 34.16
C ASP A 39 -30.57 -13.78 33.17
N ASP A 40 -31.17 -12.70 33.65
CA ASP A 40 -31.71 -11.61 32.83
C ASP A 40 -30.62 -10.84 32.09
N LEU A 41 -29.40 -10.74 32.66
CA LEU A 41 -28.23 -10.19 31.97
C LEU A 41 -27.73 -11.14 30.88
N LYS A 42 -27.60 -12.43 31.19
CA LYS A 42 -27.20 -13.45 30.22
C LYS A 42 -28.21 -13.58 29.09
N GLN A 43 -29.51 -13.52 29.39
CA GLN A 43 -30.56 -13.50 28.38
C GLN A 43 -30.54 -12.22 27.55
N ARG A 44 -30.28 -11.06 28.17
CA ARG A 44 -30.06 -9.81 27.42
C ARG A 44 -28.85 -9.88 26.51
N ASP A 45 -27.74 -10.43 26.97
CA ASP A 45 -26.52 -10.59 26.16
C ASP A 45 -26.72 -11.63 25.04
N LYS A 46 -27.47 -12.71 25.31
CA LYS A 46 -27.86 -13.70 24.29
C LYS A 46 -28.85 -13.13 23.27
N SER A 47 -29.74 -12.23 23.69
CA SER A 47 -30.63 -11.47 22.79
C SER A 47 -29.94 -10.32 22.05
N LYS A 48 -28.70 -10.00 22.45
CA LYS A 48 -27.79 -9.10 21.75
C LYS A 48 -26.78 -9.87 20.90
N GLU A 49 -26.99 -11.16 20.62
CA GLU A 49 -26.38 -11.79 19.45
C GLU A 49 -26.72 -10.89 18.26
N SER A 50 -25.74 -10.07 17.89
CA SER A 50 -25.89 -9.10 16.84
C SER A 50 -26.11 -9.86 15.54
N ASP A 51 -26.95 -9.33 14.64
CA ASP A 51 -27.01 -9.79 13.23
C ASP A 51 -25.65 -9.65 12.49
N VAL A 52 -24.61 -9.16 13.18
CA VAL A 52 -23.23 -9.26 12.74
C VAL A 52 -22.85 -10.73 12.76
N HIS A 53 -22.61 -11.32 11.59
CA HIS A 53 -22.05 -12.66 11.46
C HIS A 53 -20.89 -12.88 12.45
N ASP A 54 -21.14 -13.61 13.54
CA ASP A 54 -20.10 -14.03 14.51
C ASP A 54 -19.08 -14.98 13.87
N ASP A 55 -19.47 -15.56 12.73
CA ASP A 55 -18.65 -16.44 11.95
C ASP A 55 -17.77 -15.63 10.98
N PRO A 56 -16.43 -15.75 11.07
CA PRO A 56 -15.57 -15.17 10.05
C PRO A 56 -15.94 -15.78 8.70
N LEU A 57 -16.11 -14.91 7.69
CA LEU A 57 -16.49 -15.28 6.31
C LEU A 57 -15.61 -16.41 5.74
N PHE A 58 -14.36 -16.54 6.21
CA PHE A 58 -13.51 -17.69 5.95
C PHE A 58 -13.20 -18.47 7.22
N LYS A 59 -13.76 -19.68 7.32
CA LYS A 59 -13.42 -20.65 8.37
C LYS A 59 -12.46 -21.69 7.84
N THR A 60 -11.17 -21.49 8.09
CA THR A 60 -10.17 -22.57 8.00
C THR A 60 -9.85 -23.00 9.42
N SER A 61 -9.97 -24.31 9.70
CA SER A 61 -9.63 -24.85 11.02
C SER A 61 -8.17 -24.55 11.35
N SER A 62 -7.93 -24.07 12.56
CA SER A 62 -6.59 -23.73 13.01
C SER A 62 -6.37 -24.10 14.46
N GLU A 63 -5.16 -24.54 14.76
CA GLU A 63 -4.68 -24.81 16.11
C GLU A 63 -3.49 -23.91 16.46
N ILE A 64 -3.14 -23.82 17.74
CA ILE A 64 -1.93 -23.13 18.19
C ILE A 64 -1.00 -24.19 18.76
N ASP A 65 0.18 -24.32 18.16
CA ASP A 65 1.20 -25.29 18.59
C ASP A 65 2.62 -24.73 18.39
N ARG A 66 3.64 -25.47 18.82
CA ARG A 66 5.05 -25.11 18.73
C ARG A 66 5.73 -25.83 17.55
N VAL A 67 6.19 -25.05 16.57
CA VAL A 67 6.87 -25.55 15.38
C VAL A 67 8.35 -25.15 15.40
N LEU A 68 9.22 -26.04 14.90
CA LEU A 68 10.64 -25.74 14.72
C LEU A 68 10.80 -24.65 13.66
N VAL A 69 11.58 -23.61 13.94
CA VAL A 69 11.76 -22.47 13.00
C VAL A 69 12.28 -22.94 11.64
N ASP A 70 13.16 -23.94 11.58
CA ASP A 70 13.64 -24.51 10.30
C ASP A 70 12.56 -25.17 9.44
N TYR A 71 11.42 -25.55 10.02
CA TYR A 71 10.29 -26.11 9.27
C TYR A 71 9.36 -25.02 8.72
N ILE A 72 9.49 -23.78 9.20
CA ILE A 72 8.70 -22.65 8.71
C ILE A 72 9.31 -22.12 7.41
N GLN A 73 8.53 -22.09 6.33
CA GLN A 73 9.00 -21.70 5.00
C GLN A 73 8.44 -20.34 4.58
N PRO A 74 9.28 -19.28 4.50
CA PRO A 74 8.89 -18.03 3.84
C PRO A 74 8.47 -18.28 2.40
N GLN A 75 7.49 -17.51 1.92
CA GLN A 75 6.89 -17.77 0.62
C GLN A 75 7.32 -16.70 -0.40
N PRO A 76 7.89 -17.09 -1.56
CA PRO A 76 8.44 -16.16 -2.54
C PRO A 76 7.42 -15.27 -3.24
N ASP A 77 6.15 -15.68 -3.23
CA ASP A 77 5.01 -14.94 -3.75
C ASP A 77 4.52 -13.83 -2.80
N ASN A 78 5.05 -13.75 -1.58
CA ASN A 78 4.76 -12.66 -0.67
C ASN A 78 5.65 -11.45 -0.99
N PRO A 79 5.09 -10.22 -1.08
CA PRO A 79 5.90 -9.03 -1.35
C PRO A 79 7.02 -8.79 -0.32
N ARG A 80 6.82 -9.19 0.94
CA ARG A 80 7.82 -9.10 2.02
C ARG A 80 8.77 -10.29 2.09
N TYR A 81 8.76 -11.15 1.08
CA TYR A 81 9.75 -12.21 0.96
C TYR A 81 11.14 -11.62 0.80
N LEU A 82 12.05 -12.06 1.66
CA LEU A 82 13.48 -11.88 1.45
C LEU A 82 14.03 -13.14 0.77
N PRO A 83 14.89 -13.02 -0.27
CA PRO A 83 15.52 -14.16 -0.94
C PRO A 83 16.59 -14.76 -0.03
N VAL A 84 16.14 -15.38 1.05
CA VAL A 84 17.01 -15.88 2.11
C VAL A 84 17.58 -17.22 1.71
N LYS A 85 18.89 -17.36 1.87
CA LYS A 85 19.56 -18.67 1.88
C LYS A 85 19.95 -19.01 3.30
N PHE A 86 19.58 -20.21 3.73
CA PHE A 86 19.91 -20.76 5.03
C PHE A 86 21.14 -21.65 4.90
N VAL A 87 22.08 -21.53 5.84
CA VAL A 87 23.21 -22.46 5.91
C VAL A 87 22.81 -23.57 6.87
N ARG A 88 22.56 -24.76 6.34
CA ARG A 88 22.30 -25.96 7.15
C ARG A 88 23.64 -26.55 7.60
N GLY A 89 24.26 -25.96 8.62
CA GLY A 89 25.53 -26.43 9.16
C GLY A 89 26.14 -25.49 10.20
N THR A 90 26.98 -26.02 11.08
CA THR A 90 27.72 -25.26 12.11
C THR A 90 28.88 -24.45 11.55
N ASP A 91 29.27 -24.66 10.29
CA ASP A 91 30.50 -24.11 9.73
C ASP A 91 30.28 -22.72 9.12
N SER A 92 30.90 -21.72 9.75
CA SER A 92 30.85 -20.32 9.32
C SER A 92 31.44 -20.05 7.93
N SER A 93 32.26 -20.95 7.39
CA SER A 93 32.88 -20.85 6.06
C SER A 93 31.85 -20.87 4.93
N ASP A 94 30.77 -21.63 5.08
CA ASP A 94 29.76 -21.82 4.02
C ASP A 94 28.90 -20.56 3.84
N THR A 95 28.72 -19.79 4.92
CA THR A 95 28.00 -18.51 4.82
C THR A 95 28.73 -17.55 3.89
N LYS A 96 30.07 -17.51 3.87
CA LYS A 96 30.86 -16.56 3.05
C LYS A 96 30.74 -16.82 1.54
N LEU A 97 30.40 -18.04 1.14
CA LEU A 97 30.21 -18.42 -0.27
C LEU A 97 28.85 -17.97 -0.82
N LEU A 98 27.91 -17.58 0.05
CA LEU A 98 26.59 -17.11 -0.36
C LEU A 98 26.66 -15.70 -0.97
N THR A 99 26.46 -15.64 -2.28
CA THR A 99 26.32 -14.41 -3.07
C THR A 99 24.89 -14.23 -3.58
N ASN A 100 24.53 -12.99 -3.89
CA ASN A 100 23.24 -12.58 -4.46
C ASN A 100 22.02 -13.11 -3.68
N CYS A 101 22.02 -12.94 -2.36
CA CYS A 101 20.93 -13.36 -1.48
C CYS A 101 20.92 -12.57 -0.17
N VAL A 102 19.93 -12.82 0.68
CA VAL A 102 19.95 -12.38 2.08
C VAL A 102 20.41 -13.55 2.95
N VAL A 103 21.38 -13.32 3.83
CA VAL A 103 21.80 -14.31 4.82
C VAL A 103 21.04 -14.02 6.11
N CYS A 104 20.35 -15.02 6.67
CA CYS A 104 19.60 -14.88 7.92
C CYS A 104 19.87 -16.08 8.83
N GLU A 105 20.86 -15.94 9.70
CA GLU A 105 21.23 -16.89 10.73
C GLU A 105 21.32 -16.19 12.10
N LYS A 106 21.54 -16.98 13.16
CA LYS A 106 21.66 -16.45 14.51
C LYS A 106 22.76 -15.38 14.59
N GLY A 107 22.39 -14.15 14.92
CA GLY A 107 23.30 -13.00 15.01
C GLY A 107 23.75 -12.42 13.67
N LEU A 108 23.32 -12.98 12.53
CA LEU A 108 23.73 -12.56 11.19
C LEU A 108 22.52 -12.36 10.28
N LEU A 109 22.18 -11.10 9.99
CA LEU A 109 21.16 -10.74 9.00
C LEU A 109 21.74 -9.72 8.03
N GLU A 110 22.15 -10.15 6.83
CA GLU A 110 22.89 -9.32 5.87
C GLU A 110 22.28 -9.34 4.47
N ASN A 111 22.19 -8.17 3.85
CA ASN A 111 21.88 -8.04 2.43
C ASN A 111 23.14 -8.26 1.60
N ARG A 112 23.18 -9.35 0.82
CA ARG A 112 24.26 -9.64 -0.14
C ARG A 112 23.78 -9.64 -1.58
N LEU A 113 22.65 -8.99 -1.84
CA LEU A 113 22.25 -8.65 -3.20
C LEU A 113 23.26 -7.65 -3.78
N GLU A 114 23.43 -7.68 -5.10
CA GLU A 114 24.22 -6.67 -5.79
C GLU A 114 23.58 -5.29 -5.63
N LYS A 115 24.39 -4.22 -5.52
CA LYS A 115 23.89 -2.84 -5.40
C LYS A 115 23.12 -2.37 -6.63
N SER A 116 23.36 -3.00 -7.78
CA SER A 116 22.61 -2.81 -9.03
C SER A 116 21.19 -3.38 -8.96
N ASN A 117 20.89 -4.27 -8.01
CA ASN A 117 19.59 -4.90 -7.91
C ASN A 117 18.51 -3.86 -7.52
N PRO A 118 17.40 -3.74 -8.28
CA PRO A 118 16.33 -2.78 -7.99
C PRO A 118 15.74 -2.91 -6.58
N ARG A 119 15.76 -4.12 -6.01
CA ARG A 119 15.27 -4.41 -4.65
C ARG A 119 16.32 -4.22 -3.55
N TYR A 120 17.57 -3.85 -3.87
CA TYR A 120 18.65 -3.73 -2.88
C TYR A 120 18.25 -2.78 -1.74
N ASN A 121 17.80 -1.57 -2.08
CA ASN A 121 17.45 -0.55 -1.09
C ASN A 121 16.22 -0.94 -0.26
N SER A 122 15.20 -1.55 -0.89
CA SER A 122 14.00 -1.98 -0.18
C SER A 122 14.29 -3.15 0.77
N VAL A 123 15.10 -4.11 0.34
CA VAL A 123 15.57 -5.23 1.18
C VAL A 123 16.43 -4.73 2.34
N GLN A 124 17.33 -3.77 2.09
CA GLN A 124 18.18 -3.21 3.14
C GLN A 124 17.35 -2.53 4.23
N ARG A 125 16.36 -1.73 3.85
CA ARG A 125 15.41 -1.10 4.79
C ARG A 125 14.60 -2.14 5.58
N GLU A 126 14.11 -3.18 4.90
CA GLU A 126 13.37 -4.27 5.55
C GLU A 126 14.24 -5.02 6.58
N ILE A 127 15.54 -5.22 6.30
CA ILE A 127 16.49 -5.83 7.25
C ILE A 127 16.65 -4.97 8.51
N GLU A 128 16.81 -3.66 8.36
CA GLU A 128 16.93 -2.73 9.48
C GLU A 128 15.67 -2.76 10.36
N GLU A 129 14.51 -2.78 9.72
CA GLU A 129 13.21 -2.94 10.36
C GLU A 129 13.05 -4.29 11.10
N ILE A 130 13.59 -5.37 10.55
CA ILE A 130 13.60 -6.69 11.18
C ILE A 130 14.54 -6.72 12.39
N ARG A 131 15.71 -6.07 12.31
CA ARG A 131 16.64 -5.93 13.43
C ARG A 131 16.01 -5.14 14.59
N GLY A 132 15.30 -4.05 14.30
CA GLY A 132 14.56 -3.30 15.32
C GLY A 132 13.46 -4.13 15.99
N LEU A 133 12.73 -4.92 15.21
CA LEU A 133 11.73 -5.86 15.75
C LEU A 133 12.40 -6.94 16.63
N ALA A 134 13.56 -7.45 16.21
CA ALA A 134 14.32 -8.43 16.97
C ALA A 134 14.76 -7.89 18.34
N GLU A 135 15.26 -6.66 18.42
CA GLU A 135 15.59 -6.03 19.72
C GLU A 135 14.38 -5.95 20.65
N THR A 136 13.19 -5.64 20.10
CA THR A 136 11.95 -5.62 20.89
C THR A 136 11.62 -7.03 21.42
N LEU A 137 11.72 -8.05 20.57
CA LEU A 137 11.42 -9.44 20.91
C LEU A 137 12.39 -10.06 21.92
N LYS A 138 13.56 -9.47 22.18
CA LYS A 138 14.45 -9.92 23.27
C LYS A 138 13.81 -9.73 24.65
N HIS A 139 12.98 -8.70 24.80
CA HIS A 139 12.40 -8.28 26.08
C HIS A 139 10.90 -8.54 26.18
N SER A 140 10.24 -8.84 25.07
CA SER A 140 8.80 -9.12 25.01
C SER A 140 8.53 -10.50 24.43
N GLU A 141 7.52 -11.19 24.95
CA GLU A 141 7.00 -12.38 24.28
C GLU A 141 6.41 -12.03 22.90
N LEU A 142 6.34 -13.05 22.03
CA LEU A 142 5.68 -12.92 20.74
C LEU A 142 4.15 -12.80 20.93
N VAL A 143 3.66 -11.57 21.10
CA VAL A 143 2.25 -11.25 21.34
C VAL A 143 1.36 -11.81 20.22
N HIS A 144 1.75 -11.58 18.96
CA HIS A 144 1.03 -12.09 17.81
C HIS A 144 1.81 -13.26 17.19
N PRO A 145 1.25 -14.48 17.17
CA PRO A 145 1.94 -15.66 16.63
C PRO A 145 2.11 -15.56 15.11
N ILE A 146 3.17 -16.20 14.59
CA ILE A 146 3.32 -16.44 13.15
C ILE A 146 2.20 -17.40 12.74
N THR A 147 1.58 -17.13 11.59
CA THR A 147 0.52 -17.98 11.05
C THR A 147 1.03 -18.75 9.85
N VAL A 148 0.88 -20.07 9.88
CA VAL A 148 1.35 -21.01 8.86
C VAL A 148 0.22 -21.96 8.47
N TRP A 149 0.39 -22.69 7.37
CA TRP A 149 -0.43 -23.87 7.10
C TRP A 149 0.44 -25.13 7.05
N ARG A 150 -0.15 -26.28 7.38
CA ARG A 150 0.56 -27.55 7.29
C ARG A 150 0.54 -28.06 5.85
N LYS A 151 1.71 -28.08 5.20
CA LYS A 151 1.86 -28.71 3.87
C LYS A 151 2.33 -30.15 3.99
N ASN A 152 3.27 -30.42 4.90
CA ASN A 152 3.67 -31.75 5.34
C ASN A 152 4.23 -31.69 6.78
N MET A 153 4.79 -32.78 7.30
CA MET A 153 5.30 -32.87 8.68
C MET A 153 6.43 -31.87 9.03
N ALA A 154 7.20 -31.41 8.05
CA ALA A 154 8.37 -30.55 8.23
C ALA A 154 8.36 -29.31 7.30
N ASP A 155 7.21 -29.00 6.69
CA ASP A 155 7.01 -27.89 5.76
C ASP A 155 5.76 -27.11 6.17
N TYR A 156 6.00 -25.96 6.79
CA TYR A 156 4.99 -25.02 7.28
C TYR A 156 5.14 -23.66 6.57
N PRO A 157 4.57 -23.51 5.37
CA PRO A 157 4.56 -22.24 4.67
C PRO A 157 3.90 -21.10 5.47
N ILE A 158 4.48 -19.90 5.41
CA ILE A 158 3.97 -18.72 6.11
C ILE A 158 2.75 -18.13 5.38
N VAL A 159 1.62 -18.06 6.09
CA VAL A 159 0.49 -17.19 5.73
C VAL A 159 0.83 -15.75 6.08
N SER A 160 1.18 -15.53 7.35
CA SER A 160 1.36 -14.21 7.94
C SER A 160 2.47 -14.23 8.99
N GLY A 161 3.23 -13.14 9.10
CA GLY A 161 4.30 -12.98 10.09
C GLY A 161 5.71 -13.15 9.54
N HIS A 162 5.95 -12.87 8.26
CA HIS A 162 7.27 -12.99 7.62
C HIS A 162 8.37 -12.25 8.41
N ARG A 163 8.13 -11.00 8.82
CA ARG A 163 9.09 -10.22 9.62
C ARG A 163 9.37 -10.83 11.00
N ARG A 164 8.33 -11.35 11.66
CA ARG A 164 8.44 -12.01 12.97
C ARG A 164 9.28 -13.28 12.84
N TYR A 165 9.07 -14.04 11.76
CA TYR A 165 9.89 -15.20 11.42
C TYR A 165 11.38 -14.83 11.28
N TYR A 166 11.70 -13.84 10.44
CA TYR A 166 13.09 -13.43 10.23
C TYR A 166 13.73 -12.88 11.51
N ALA A 167 13.00 -12.09 12.30
CA ALA A 167 13.49 -11.56 13.57
C ALA A 167 13.81 -12.67 14.57
N ILE A 168 12.92 -13.65 14.73
CA ILE A 168 13.12 -14.81 15.61
C ILE A 168 14.32 -15.64 15.15
N ARG A 169 14.42 -15.92 13.85
CA ARG A 169 15.55 -16.69 13.30
C ARG A 169 16.87 -15.95 13.51
N PHE A 170 16.88 -14.63 13.30
CA PHE A 170 18.05 -13.79 13.58
C PHE A 170 18.46 -13.81 15.07
N LEU A 171 17.50 -13.81 16.00
CA LEU A 171 17.81 -13.84 17.44
C LEU A 171 18.29 -15.20 17.94
N TYR A 172 17.60 -16.26 17.53
CA TYR A 172 17.68 -17.56 18.20
C TYR A 172 18.15 -18.69 17.29
N GLY A 173 18.19 -18.47 15.97
CA GLY A 173 18.54 -19.49 14.98
C GLY A 173 17.35 -20.36 14.55
N GLY A 174 17.64 -21.39 13.73
CA GLY A 174 16.63 -22.30 13.18
C GLY A 174 16.19 -23.45 14.10
N LEU A 175 17.03 -23.83 15.07
CA LEU A 175 16.85 -25.00 15.93
C LEU A 175 16.00 -24.75 17.18
N ILE A 176 15.16 -23.73 17.16
CA ILE A 176 14.24 -23.41 18.26
C ILE A 176 12.78 -23.65 17.87
N LYS A 177 11.95 -23.99 18.85
CA LYS A 177 10.50 -24.12 18.66
C LYS A 177 9.79 -22.82 19.04
N VAL A 178 8.89 -22.36 18.19
CA VAL A 178 8.10 -21.14 18.42
C VAL A 178 6.62 -21.39 18.32
N LYS A 179 5.84 -20.64 19.11
CA LYS A 179 4.37 -20.70 19.13
C LYS A 179 3.82 -20.10 17.84
N VAL A 180 3.10 -20.91 17.07
CA VAL A 180 2.51 -20.54 15.78
C VAL A 180 1.04 -20.92 15.72
N LYS A 181 0.27 -20.20 14.91
CA LYS A 181 -1.09 -20.60 14.51
C LYS A 181 -0.96 -21.45 13.23
N ILE A 182 -1.44 -22.68 13.27
CA ILE A 182 -1.34 -23.64 12.17
C ILE A 182 -2.72 -23.87 11.59
N TYR A 183 -2.91 -23.52 10.33
CA TYR A 183 -4.05 -24.01 9.56
C TYR A 183 -3.81 -25.46 9.13
N ALA A 184 -4.85 -26.29 9.26
CA ALA A 184 -4.77 -27.69 8.87
C ALA A 184 -4.45 -27.88 7.38
N GLU A 185 -4.92 -26.95 6.55
CA GLU A 185 -4.71 -26.92 5.11
C GLU A 185 -4.43 -25.49 4.62
N LYS A 186 -4.04 -25.34 3.34
CA LYS A 186 -3.80 -24.02 2.74
C LYS A 186 -5.11 -23.19 2.77
N PRO A 187 -5.14 -22.01 3.40
CA PRO A 187 -6.31 -21.15 3.41
C PRO A 187 -6.72 -20.75 1.99
N LYS A 188 -8.03 -20.72 1.74
CA LYS A 188 -8.58 -20.30 0.43
C LYS A 188 -8.37 -18.81 0.15
N ASN A 189 -8.34 -17.99 1.20
CA ASN A 189 -8.22 -16.54 1.17
C ASN A 189 -6.78 -16.06 1.53
N LEU A 190 -5.77 -16.75 1.01
CA LEU A 190 -4.37 -16.51 1.37
C LEU A 190 -3.90 -15.10 1.01
N ASN A 191 -4.24 -14.63 -0.19
CA ASN A 191 -3.85 -13.30 -0.66
C ASN A 191 -4.55 -12.18 0.12
N VAL A 192 -5.82 -12.38 0.49
CA VAL A 192 -6.56 -11.47 1.38
C VAL A 192 -5.87 -11.36 2.74
N LEU A 193 -5.54 -12.49 3.39
CA LEU A 193 -4.87 -12.49 4.69
C LEU A 193 -3.51 -11.78 4.63
N ARG A 194 -2.75 -12.00 3.55
CA ARG A 194 -1.46 -11.35 3.32
C ARG A 194 -1.61 -9.85 3.05
N HIS A 195 -2.63 -9.45 2.29
CA HIS A 195 -2.92 -8.06 2.02
C HIS A 195 -3.23 -7.30 3.31
N ILE A 196 -4.10 -7.85 4.16
CA ILE A 196 -4.47 -7.23 5.44
C ILE A 196 -3.23 -7.04 6.33
N GLU A 197 -2.36 -8.05 6.44
CA GLU A 197 -1.11 -7.90 7.21
C GLU A 197 -0.21 -6.81 6.61
N ASN A 198 -0.03 -6.81 5.30
CA ASN A 198 0.88 -5.89 4.63
C ASN A 198 0.35 -4.45 4.63
N PHE A 199 -0.96 -4.27 4.47
CA PHE A 199 -1.64 -2.97 4.38
C PHE A 199 -1.65 -2.22 5.71
N SER A 200 -1.62 -2.94 6.84
CA SER A 200 -1.49 -2.33 8.17
C SER A 200 -0.17 -1.55 8.39
N ARG A 201 0.75 -1.55 7.43
CA ARG A 201 2.10 -0.97 7.54
C ARG A 201 2.37 0.01 6.40
N ASN A 202 2.90 1.19 6.73
CA ASN A 202 2.97 2.36 5.84
C ASN A 202 4.04 2.30 4.74
N ASP A 203 4.78 1.20 4.60
CA ASP A 203 6.11 1.22 3.96
C ASP A 203 6.23 0.31 2.72
N LEU A 204 5.13 -0.36 2.32
CA LEU A 204 5.15 -1.24 1.16
C LEU A 204 5.40 -0.43 -0.12
N ALA A 205 6.33 -0.89 -0.96
CA ALA A 205 6.61 -0.23 -2.23
C ALA A 205 5.36 -0.27 -3.13
N LEU A 206 5.21 0.73 -4.01
CA LEU A 206 4.04 0.81 -4.89
C LEU A 206 3.77 -0.46 -5.72
N PRO A 207 4.75 -1.07 -6.44
CA PRO A 207 4.48 -2.26 -7.24
C PRO A 207 3.98 -3.43 -6.36
N ASP A 208 4.63 -3.64 -5.22
CA ASP A 208 4.27 -4.66 -4.23
C ASP A 208 2.85 -4.45 -3.67
N ALA A 209 2.47 -3.19 -3.42
CA ALA A 209 1.15 -2.83 -2.92
C ALA A 209 0.06 -3.05 -3.96
N LEU A 210 0.33 -2.73 -5.23
CA LEU A 210 -0.59 -2.96 -6.34
C LEU A 210 -0.77 -4.44 -6.64
N GLU A 211 0.31 -5.23 -6.63
CA GLU A 211 0.24 -6.68 -6.81
C GLU A 211 -0.52 -7.34 -5.66
N SER A 212 -0.24 -6.94 -4.42
CA SER A 212 -0.97 -7.43 -3.25
C SER A 212 -2.47 -7.11 -3.32
N TYR A 213 -2.84 -5.91 -3.77
CA TYR A 213 -4.24 -5.54 -3.97
C TYR A 213 -4.90 -6.37 -5.08
N SER A 214 -4.27 -6.43 -6.26
CA SER A 214 -4.76 -7.17 -7.43
C SER A 214 -5.03 -8.63 -7.10
N ASN A 215 -4.06 -9.31 -6.49
CA ASN A 215 -4.17 -10.73 -6.15
C ASN A 215 -5.27 -11.00 -5.11
N ALA A 216 -5.47 -10.06 -4.16
CA ALA A 216 -6.52 -10.19 -3.16
C ALA A 216 -7.92 -9.94 -3.75
N VAL A 217 -8.06 -8.96 -4.65
CA VAL A 217 -9.33 -8.69 -5.35
C VAL A 217 -9.73 -9.88 -6.23
N LEU A 218 -8.80 -10.42 -7.02
CA LEU A 218 -9.04 -11.61 -7.84
C LEU A 218 -9.45 -12.82 -7.00
N GLU A 219 -8.80 -13.01 -5.84
CA GLU A 219 -9.15 -14.08 -4.90
C GLU A 219 -10.56 -13.90 -4.31
N ILE A 220 -10.94 -12.67 -3.94
CA ILE A 220 -12.30 -12.37 -3.46
C ILE A 220 -13.34 -12.62 -4.56
N GLU A 221 -13.08 -12.17 -5.79
CA GLU A 221 -13.99 -12.41 -6.93
C GLU A 221 -14.18 -13.90 -7.22
N ALA A 222 -13.11 -14.68 -7.13
CA ALA A 222 -13.16 -16.12 -7.33
C ALA A 222 -13.95 -16.85 -6.23
N LEU A 223 -13.86 -16.37 -4.98
CA LEU A 223 -14.54 -16.99 -3.84
C LEU A 223 -15.99 -16.52 -3.68
N GLU A 224 -16.28 -15.24 -3.96
CA GLU A 224 -17.53 -14.55 -3.59
C GLU A 224 -18.20 -13.85 -4.79
N GLY A 225 -17.95 -14.34 -6.01
CA GLY A 225 -18.38 -13.67 -7.26
C GLY A 225 -19.87 -13.35 -7.36
N GLY A 226 -20.74 -14.06 -6.63
CA GLY A 226 -22.16 -13.71 -6.50
C GLY A 226 -22.39 -12.42 -5.70
N VAL A 227 -21.82 -12.34 -4.50
CA VAL A 227 -21.95 -11.20 -3.58
C VAL A 227 -21.23 -9.95 -4.11
N VAL A 228 -20.10 -10.15 -4.79
CA VAL A 228 -19.35 -9.06 -5.45
C VAL A 228 -20.20 -8.37 -6.52
N LYS A 229 -21.09 -9.09 -7.23
CA LYS A 229 -21.96 -8.48 -8.26
C LYS A 229 -23.01 -7.55 -7.65
N GLU A 230 -23.48 -7.85 -6.44
CA GLU A 230 -24.50 -7.04 -5.76
C GLU A 230 -23.92 -5.77 -5.14
N GLY A 231 -22.64 -5.79 -4.73
CA GLY A 231 -22.07 -4.69 -3.96
C GLY A 231 -20.54 -4.66 -3.90
N ARG A 232 -19.85 -4.82 -5.04
CA ARG A 232 -18.37 -4.88 -5.17
C ARG A 232 -17.62 -3.96 -4.21
N ALA A 233 -17.96 -2.67 -4.20
CA ALA A 233 -17.25 -1.68 -3.39
C ALA A 233 -17.35 -1.98 -1.89
N SER A 234 -18.53 -2.37 -1.41
CA SER A 234 -18.75 -2.70 0.00
C SER A 234 -18.02 -3.98 0.38
N VAL A 235 -18.09 -4.99 -0.48
CA VAL A 235 -17.46 -6.30 -0.27
C VAL A 235 -15.94 -6.15 -0.21
N ILE A 236 -15.32 -5.53 -1.22
CA ILE A 236 -13.86 -5.37 -1.25
C ILE A 236 -13.36 -4.53 -0.08
N GLN A 237 -14.06 -3.43 0.27
CA GLN A 237 -13.70 -2.62 1.44
C GLN A 237 -13.73 -3.44 2.73
N SER A 238 -14.79 -4.22 2.93
CA SER A 238 -14.96 -5.06 4.12
C SER A 238 -13.89 -6.15 4.19
N TYR A 239 -13.62 -6.85 3.09
CA TYR A 239 -12.68 -7.98 3.06
C TYR A 239 -11.23 -7.55 3.19
N LEU A 240 -10.86 -6.41 2.59
CA LEU A 240 -9.47 -5.91 2.64
C LEU A 240 -9.21 -4.95 3.80
N GLY A 241 -10.24 -4.55 4.56
CA GLY A 241 -10.11 -3.57 5.64
C GLY A 241 -9.77 -2.15 5.14
N LEU A 242 -10.19 -1.81 3.93
CA LEU A 242 -9.86 -0.54 3.28
C LEU A 242 -10.89 0.54 3.61
N GLY A 243 -10.41 1.73 3.99
CA GLY A 243 -11.24 2.91 4.03
C GLY A 243 -11.71 3.33 2.64
N LYS A 244 -12.89 3.96 2.55
CA LYS A 244 -13.55 4.39 1.30
C LYS A 244 -12.61 5.11 0.32
N THR A 245 -11.84 6.09 0.81
CA THR A 245 -10.92 6.86 -0.05
C THR A 245 -9.78 6.00 -0.59
N SER A 246 -9.23 5.08 0.22
CA SER A 246 -8.17 4.18 -0.21
C SER A 246 -8.68 3.21 -1.26
N TYR A 247 -9.86 2.62 -1.03
CA TYR A 247 -10.52 1.74 -2.00
C TYR A 247 -10.64 2.40 -3.38
N TYR A 248 -11.26 3.58 -3.48
CA TYR A 248 -11.42 4.24 -4.78
C TYR A 248 -10.10 4.65 -5.45
N ARG A 249 -9.02 4.81 -4.70
CA ARG A 249 -7.69 5.05 -5.29
C ARG A 249 -7.13 3.79 -5.91
N TYR A 250 -7.14 2.68 -5.15
CA TYR A 250 -6.68 1.40 -5.66
C TYR A 250 -7.53 0.93 -6.83
N GLU A 251 -8.86 1.02 -6.72
CA GLU A 251 -9.77 0.57 -7.76
C GLU A 251 -9.55 1.32 -9.08
N LYS A 252 -9.41 2.65 -9.02
CA LYS A 252 -9.15 3.47 -10.22
C LYS A 252 -7.79 3.13 -10.85
N ILE A 253 -6.77 2.84 -10.05
CA ILE A 253 -5.46 2.42 -10.58
C ILE A 253 -5.54 1.00 -11.15
N TYR A 254 -6.31 0.12 -10.50
CA TYR A 254 -6.51 -1.26 -10.90
C TYR A 254 -7.17 -1.37 -12.29
N GLU A 255 -8.08 -0.46 -12.64
CA GLU A 255 -8.65 -0.35 -13.99
C GLU A 255 -7.63 -0.15 -15.12
N PHE A 256 -6.42 0.32 -14.79
CA PHE A 256 -5.30 0.60 -15.70
C PHE A 256 -4.02 -0.13 -15.27
N ILE A 257 -4.15 -1.26 -14.56
CA ILE A 257 -3.02 -1.94 -13.93
C ILE A 257 -1.94 -2.36 -14.92
N ASP A 258 -2.32 -2.75 -16.14
CA ASP A 258 -1.40 -3.22 -17.18
C ASP A 258 -0.43 -2.11 -17.64
N ASP A 259 -0.89 -0.85 -17.67
CA ASP A 259 -0.07 0.30 -18.03
C ASP A 259 0.65 0.90 -16.79
N VAL A 260 0.04 0.82 -15.60
CA VAL A 260 0.62 1.39 -14.36
C VAL A 260 1.70 0.50 -13.75
N MET A 261 1.54 -0.83 -13.79
CA MET A 261 2.47 -1.77 -13.15
C MET A 261 3.91 -1.66 -13.69
N PRO A 262 4.16 -1.56 -15.02
CA PRO A 262 5.49 -1.31 -15.55
C PRO A 262 6.11 0.00 -15.01
N LEU A 263 5.33 1.08 -14.96
CA LEU A 263 5.79 2.37 -14.43
C LEU A 263 6.21 2.29 -12.95
N ALA A 264 5.48 1.49 -12.16
CA ALA A 264 5.78 1.26 -10.76
C ALA A 264 7.04 0.39 -10.58
N LYS A 265 7.22 -0.65 -11.41
CA LYS A 265 8.41 -1.52 -11.39
C LYS A 265 9.68 -0.78 -11.81
N ASP A 266 9.57 0.11 -12.78
CA ASP A 266 10.68 0.94 -13.27
C ASP A 266 10.99 2.14 -12.36
N ASN A 267 10.28 2.25 -11.21
CA ASN A 267 10.37 3.37 -10.26
C ASN A 267 10.09 4.76 -10.90
N ILE A 268 9.42 4.79 -12.05
CA ILE A 268 8.94 6.03 -12.66
C ILE A 268 7.84 6.61 -11.78
N VAL A 269 6.95 5.76 -11.26
CA VAL A 269 5.88 6.15 -10.33
C VAL A 269 6.14 5.49 -8.99
N VAL A 270 6.20 6.30 -7.93
CA VAL A 270 6.46 5.81 -6.56
C VAL A 270 5.29 6.07 -5.59
N SER A 271 4.34 6.92 -5.96
CA SER A 271 3.26 7.37 -5.06
C SER A 271 1.88 7.04 -5.63
N LEU A 272 1.13 6.21 -4.89
CA LEU A 272 -0.26 5.85 -5.18
C LEU A 272 -1.15 7.11 -5.33
N LYS A 273 -0.95 8.10 -4.45
CA LYS A 273 -1.74 9.34 -4.46
C LYS A 273 -1.43 10.20 -5.68
N ALA A 274 -0.17 10.28 -6.10
CA ALA A 274 0.24 11.08 -7.25
C ALA A 274 -0.33 10.50 -8.54
N ILE A 275 -0.11 9.21 -8.80
CA ILE A 275 -0.60 8.58 -10.03
C ILE A 275 -2.13 8.57 -10.12
N TYR A 276 -2.82 8.37 -9.01
CA TYR A 276 -4.28 8.48 -8.96
C TYR A 276 -4.77 9.87 -9.41
N ALA A 277 -4.10 10.94 -8.97
CA ALA A 277 -4.48 12.30 -9.33
C ALA A 277 -4.31 12.56 -10.83
N GLU A 278 -3.22 12.06 -11.41
CA GLU A 278 -2.94 12.21 -12.85
C GLU A 278 -3.87 11.36 -13.71
N ILE A 279 -4.17 10.12 -13.31
CA ILE A 279 -5.19 9.28 -13.97
C ILE A 279 -6.54 10.00 -13.97
N LYS A 280 -6.95 10.59 -12.84
CA LYS A 280 -8.19 11.38 -12.76
C LYS A 280 -8.17 12.65 -13.62
N ALA A 281 -7.02 13.28 -13.78
CA ALA A 281 -6.89 14.45 -14.64
C ALA A 281 -7.02 14.06 -16.12
N ALA A 282 -6.34 12.99 -16.53
CA ALA A 282 -6.38 12.44 -17.88
C ALA A 282 -7.76 11.89 -18.25
N GLU A 283 -8.44 11.21 -17.32
CA GLU A 283 -9.75 10.60 -17.52
C GLU A 283 -10.84 11.61 -17.90
N LYS A 284 -10.69 12.89 -17.51
CA LYS A 284 -11.58 13.98 -17.98
C LYS A 284 -11.59 14.15 -19.50
N HIS A 285 -10.54 13.67 -20.17
CA HIS A 285 -10.38 13.68 -21.62
C HIS A 285 -10.65 12.32 -22.27
N GLY A 286 -11.15 11.34 -21.49
CA GLY A 286 -11.49 9.99 -21.96
C GLY A 286 -10.46 8.93 -21.56
N ARG A 287 -10.86 7.66 -21.69
CA ARG A 287 -10.03 6.50 -21.32
C ARG A 287 -8.74 6.42 -22.15
N ASP A 288 -8.81 6.75 -23.44
CA ASP A 288 -7.65 6.72 -24.34
C ASP A 288 -6.60 7.77 -23.98
N ALA A 289 -7.01 8.91 -23.43
CA ALA A 289 -6.09 9.94 -22.95
C ALA A 289 -5.28 9.45 -21.74
N VAL A 290 -5.89 8.65 -20.85
CA VAL A 290 -5.19 8.01 -19.73
C VAL A 290 -4.13 7.04 -20.25
N ILE A 291 -4.51 6.14 -21.16
CA ILE A 291 -3.60 5.14 -21.73
C ILE A 291 -2.44 5.81 -22.46
N THR A 292 -2.72 6.84 -23.27
CA THR A 292 -1.70 7.61 -24.00
C THR A 292 -0.72 8.25 -23.02
N TYR A 293 -1.22 8.94 -21.99
CA TYR A 293 -0.38 9.55 -20.96
C TYR A 293 0.51 8.52 -20.22
N LEU A 294 -0.04 7.38 -19.81
CA LEU A 294 0.74 6.34 -19.12
C LEU A 294 1.84 5.76 -20.01
N ARG A 295 1.58 5.61 -21.31
CA ARG A 295 2.59 5.15 -22.28
C ARG A 295 3.66 6.21 -22.53
N GLU A 296 3.29 7.48 -22.68
CA GLU A 296 4.25 8.59 -22.79
C GLU A 296 5.15 8.71 -21.55
N LEU A 297 4.60 8.50 -20.35
CA LEU A 297 5.39 8.43 -19.12
C LEU A 297 6.46 7.34 -19.22
N LYS A 298 6.08 6.16 -19.69
CA LYS A 298 6.97 5.01 -19.86
C LYS A 298 8.08 5.33 -20.84
N GLU A 299 7.76 5.89 -22.00
CA GLU A 299 8.73 6.29 -23.01
C GLU A 299 9.68 7.39 -22.50
N SER A 300 9.15 8.35 -21.74
CA SER A 300 9.96 9.44 -21.19
C SER A 300 10.87 9.02 -20.03
N GLY A 301 10.59 7.87 -19.40
CA GLY A 301 11.31 7.34 -18.24
C GLY A 301 11.24 8.21 -16.98
N LYS A 302 10.37 9.22 -16.94
CA LYS A 302 10.28 10.18 -15.83
C LYS A 302 8.82 10.50 -15.51
N PHE A 303 8.52 10.62 -14.22
CA PHE A 303 7.21 11.11 -13.80
C PHE A 303 7.00 12.56 -14.25
N LYS A 304 5.95 12.78 -15.05
CA LYS A 304 5.49 14.10 -15.48
C LYS A 304 4.01 14.21 -15.19
N LYS A 305 3.54 15.41 -14.83
CA LYS A 305 2.11 15.65 -14.65
C LYS A 305 1.39 15.58 -15.99
N PHE A 306 0.13 15.19 -15.96
CA PHE A 306 -0.73 15.22 -17.13
C PHE A 306 -0.96 16.68 -17.54
N ASP A 307 -0.41 17.06 -18.69
CA ASP A 307 -0.63 18.35 -19.32
C ASP A 307 -1.29 18.12 -20.68
N THR A 308 -2.47 18.71 -20.89
CA THR A 308 -3.04 18.78 -22.23
C THR A 308 -2.16 19.68 -23.11
N PRO A 309 -1.84 19.31 -24.36
CA PRO A 309 -1.23 20.25 -25.29
C PRO A 309 -2.19 21.44 -25.47
N LYS A 310 -1.90 22.56 -24.81
CA LYS A 310 -2.64 23.80 -25.04
C LYS A 310 -2.38 24.20 -26.49
N PRO A 311 -3.40 24.47 -27.32
CA PRO A 311 -3.16 25.18 -28.56
C PRO A 311 -2.45 26.49 -28.19
N LYS A 312 -1.29 26.76 -28.81
CA LYS A 312 -0.56 28.01 -28.63
C LYS A 312 -1.37 29.16 -29.24
N VAL A 313 -2.45 29.56 -28.59
CA VAL A 313 -3.13 30.81 -28.89
C VAL A 313 -2.32 31.90 -28.20
N GLY A 314 -1.35 32.45 -28.91
CA GLY A 314 -0.65 33.64 -28.47
C GLY A 314 -1.67 34.73 -28.13
N ARG A 315 -1.48 35.41 -26.99
CA ARG A 315 -2.32 36.54 -26.61
C ARG A 315 -2.31 37.56 -27.75
N LYS A 316 -3.49 37.89 -28.31
CA LYS A 316 -3.62 39.00 -29.26
C LYS A 316 -3.02 40.26 -28.63
N LYS A 317 -2.09 40.90 -29.34
CA LYS A 317 -1.36 42.06 -28.84
C LYS A 317 -2.36 43.18 -28.57
N SER A 318 -2.49 43.59 -27.31
CA SER A 318 -3.45 44.63 -26.89
C SER A 318 -2.90 46.04 -26.98
N PHE A 319 -1.59 46.21 -27.17
CA PHE A 319 -0.92 47.51 -27.18
C PHE A 319 0.13 47.59 -28.28
N ILE A 320 0.20 48.74 -28.94
CA ILE A 320 1.27 49.14 -29.86
C ILE A 320 2.44 49.67 -29.02
N LYS A 321 3.64 49.18 -29.28
CA LYS A 321 4.88 49.65 -28.66
C LYS A 321 5.47 50.80 -29.47
N LEU A 322 5.60 51.97 -28.83
CA LEU A 322 6.39 53.05 -29.41
C LEU A 322 7.89 52.72 -29.38
N PRO A 323 8.68 53.19 -30.36
CA PRO A 323 10.13 53.06 -30.32
C PRO A 323 10.68 53.80 -29.10
N ARG A 324 11.80 53.28 -28.55
CA ARG A 324 12.56 54.03 -27.54
C ARG A 324 13.24 55.21 -28.24
N ILE A 325 12.98 56.41 -27.74
CA ILE A 325 13.54 57.66 -28.26
C ILE A 325 14.57 58.15 -27.23
N GLU A 326 15.80 58.37 -27.67
CA GLU A 326 16.87 58.90 -26.83
C GLU A 326 16.71 60.42 -26.63
N VAL A 327 17.30 60.98 -25.56
CA VAL A 327 17.14 62.41 -25.21
C VAL A 327 17.69 63.34 -26.31
N ASN A 328 18.74 62.92 -27.02
CA ASN A 328 19.31 63.61 -28.18
C ASN A 328 18.40 63.58 -29.43
N GLN A 329 17.33 62.77 -29.44
CA GLN A 329 16.34 62.66 -30.52
C GLN A 329 15.02 63.37 -30.16
N ALA A 330 14.99 64.19 -29.11
CA ALA A 330 13.78 64.90 -28.67
C ALA A 330 13.21 65.83 -29.76
N THR A 331 14.06 66.34 -30.65
CA THR A 331 13.64 67.12 -31.83
C THR A 331 12.78 66.30 -32.80
N ALA A 332 13.00 64.99 -32.91
CA ALA A 332 12.17 64.09 -33.72
C ALA A 332 10.74 64.00 -33.18
N VAL A 333 10.57 64.08 -31.86
CA VAL A 333 9.25 64.08 -31.20
C VAL A 333 8.54 65.41 -31.43
N GLU A 334 9.27 66.52 -31.32
CA GLU A 334 8.72 67.84 -31.63
C GLU A 334 8.21 67.92 -33.09
N ARG A 335 9.01 67.41 -34.03
CA ARG A 335 8.64 67.35 -35.45
C ARG A 335 7.46 66.41 -35.68
N LEU A 336 7.43 65.23 -35.04
CA LEU A 336 6.30 64.30 -35.12
C LEU A 336 4.97 64.93 -34.65
N LEU A 337 5.02 65.85 -33.68
CA LEU A 337 3.84 66.51 -33.13
C LEU A 337 3.40 67.75 -33.93
N LYS A 338 4.29 68.37 -34.70
CA LYS A 338 4.04 69.64 -35.40
C LYS A 338 3.98 69.53 -36.92
N GLU A 339 4.67 68.55 -37.51
CA GLU A 339 4.73 68.34 -38.95
C GLU A 339 3.68 67.31 -39.40
N ASP A 340 3.12 67.51 -40.60
CA ASP A 340 2.29 66.51 -41.24
C ASP A 340 3.18 65.42 -41.86
N VAL A 341 3.45 64.38 -41.09
CA VAL A 341 4.33 63.27 -41.48
C VAL A 341 3.85 62.49 -42.69
N THR A 342 2.56 62.61 -43.06
CA THR A 342 1.99 61.92 -44.23
C THR A 342 2.41 62.53 -45.56
N LYS A 343 2.97 63.74 -45.53
CA LYS A 343 3.46 64.47 -46.70
C LYS A 343 4.97 64.36 -46.91
N LEU A 344 5.68 63.70 -45.99
CA LEU A 344 7.12 63.51 -46.08
C LEU A 344 7.47 62.35 -47.01
N ASP A 345 8.47 62.54 -47.87
CA ASP A 345 9.01 61.48 -48.73
C ASP A 345 9.95 60.56 -47.92
N ILE A 346 9.34 59.68 -47.13
CA ILE A 346 10.04 58.73 -46.26
C ILE A 346 9.84 57.27 -46.71
N GLY A 347 9.40 57.06 -47.95
CA GLY A 347 9.23 55.73 -48.55
C GLY A 347 8.03 54.93 -48.01
N ILE A 348 7.02 55.61 -47.43
CA ILE A 348 5.79 54.99 -46.92
C ILE A 348 4.63 55.33 -47.85
N ASP A 349 3.98 54.32 -48.40
CA ASP A 349 2.74 54.48 -49.17
C ASP A 349 1.55 54.55 -48.21
N TRP A 350 1.23 55.77 -47.77
CA TRP A 350 0.16 56.04 -46.80
C TRP A 350 -1.23 55.56 -47.25
N SER A 351 -1.44 55.33 -48.56
CA SER A 351 -2.72 54.88 -49.11
C SER A 351 -3.00 53.39 -48.89
N LYS A 352 -1.97 52.60 -48.55
CA LYS A 352 -2.04 51.13 -48.41
C LYS A 352 -1.84 50.61 -46.99
N VAL A 353 -1.73 51.51 -46.01
CA VAL A 353 -1.44 51.13 -44.62
C VAL A 353 -2.67 50.50 -43.96
N ASP A 354 -2.52 49.28 -43.44
CA ASP A 354 -3.54 48.67 -42.57
C ASP A 354 -3.35 49.08 -41.11
N TYR A 355 -4.05 50.14 -40.70
CA TYR A 355 -4.05 50.61 -39.32
C TYR A 355 -4.64 49.61 -38.29
N LYS A 356 -5.30 48.53 -38.74
CA LYS A 356 -5.81 47.47 -37.85
C LYS A 356 -4.76 46.40 -37.55
N ASN A 357 -3.60 46.42 -38.23
CA ASN A 357 -2.49 45.50 -38.00
C ASN A 357 -1.45 46.13 -37.05
N PRO A 358 -1.36 45.69 -35.78
CA PRO A 358 -0.45 46.32 -34.82
C PRO A 358 1.03 46.21 -35.17
N ALA A 359 1.44 45.17 -35.91
CA ALA A 359 2.83 44.99 -36.31
C ALA A 359 3.25 45.99 -37.40
N GLU A 360 2.33 46.28 -38.32
CA GLU A 360 2.53 47.23 -39.41
C GLU A 360 2.58 48.67 -38.88
N VAL A 361 1.66 49.02 -37.98
CA VAL A 361 1.66 50.34 -37.34
C VAL A 361 2.94 50.58 -36.53
N GLU A 362 3.42 49.59 -35.77
CA GLU A 362 4.70 49.72 -35.05
C GLU A 362 5.90 49.93 -35.97
N SER A 363 5.92 49.22 -37.11
CA SER A 363 6.97 49.38 -38.11
C SER A 363 6.96 50.79 -38.70
N ILE A 364 5.78 51.31 -39.05
CA ILE A 364 5.60 52.65 -39.60
C ILE A 364 6.04 53.71 -38.59
N VAL A 365 5.57 53.64 -37.35
CA VAL A 365 5.96 54.59 -36.29
C VAL A 365 7.47 54.59 -36.08
N LYS A 366 8.11 53.41 -36.11
CA LYS A 366 9.57 53.32 -35.99
C LYS A 366 10.27 54.00 -37.16
N THR A 367 9.83 53.75 -38.39
CA THR A 367 10.41 54.37 -39.59
C THR A 367 10.27 55.89 -39.58
N VAL A 368 9.09 56.40 -39.20
CA VAL A 368 8.82 57.85 -39.09
C VAL A 368 9.75 58.48 -38.05
N VAL A 369 9.83 57.92 -36.84
CA VAL A 369 10.70 58.45 -35.78
C VAL A 369 12.17 58.42 -36.19
N GLN A 370 12.63 57.38 -36.88
CA GLN A 370 14.00 57.29 -37.40
C GLN A 370 14.28 58.32 -38.51
N ALA A 371 13.31 58.61 -39.36
CA ALA A 371 13.45 59.61 -40.41
C ALA A 371 13.49 61.04 -39.85
N LEU A 372 12.70 61.32 -38.81
CA LEU A 372 12.63 62.63 -38.15
C LEU A 372 13.79 62.90 -37.18
N ALA A 373 14.48 61.84 -36.73
CA ALA A 373 15.67 61.93 -35.88
C ALA A 373 16.96 62.17 -36.66
N LYS A 374 16.91 62.12 -37.99
CA LYS A 374 17.96 62.65 -38.88
C LYS A 374 17.69 64.13 -39.11
#